data_AF-A0A173GNE8-F1
#
_entry.id   AF-A0A173GNE8-F1
#
_cell.length_a   1.000
_cell.length_b   1.000
_cell.length_c   1.000
_cell.angle_alpha   90.00
_cell.angle_beta   90.00
_cell.angle_gamma   90.00
#
_symmetry.space_group_name_H-M   'P 1'
#
loop_
_entity.id
_entity.type
_entity.pdbx_description
1 polymer ?
#
loop_
_entity_poly.entity_id
_entity_poly.type
_entity_poly.pdbx_seq_one_letter_code
_entity_poly.pdbx_strand_id
1 'polypeptide(L)'
;MIFSFLLSLLAGVVTVLILRYGVQALGWLASALYQSVPTRLLRLTADSSHDCRSETSRHPDLIGNDRVSMFALAPQPEWIAWGTLPFFLNLPCKVIQQFWTLFYTMMWTTPAAQWIIIQNPPSIPTFHVALFVSLIRGSKVVVDWHNYGHTILAQKSMYSVFVPFYKWYEIVLGRFLGNANLAVTDAMARQLRGHCFNLRSPVYTLHDRPAQLFQPVSSAAARREFLARLPETQAHAKSIVDGSMRLVVSSTSWTPDEDFSILLEALVMYANPEEAADASSEPPSPVLAIITGKGPEKEKYLDMIKQIQDSGRLPGIRILTAWLSNRDYATLLGCADLGISLHKSSSGVDLPMKVVDMFGAGLPVAAYSAYESFSELVKEGDNGCGFETAAQLKDIFQRLFSLQGQDELARLRRGAIKEGSLRWDEEWDRVMTGIIGLNRES
;
A
#
# COMPACT_ATOMS: atom_id res chain seq x y z
N MET A 1 -56.22 5.19 28.34
CA MET A 1 -55.58 4.37 27.29
C MET A 1 -55.53 5.06 25.94
N ILE A 2 -56.65 5.52 25.36
CA ILE A 2 -56.68 6.15 24.02
C ILE A 2 -55.83 7.45 23.96
N PHE A 3 -55.89 8.29 25.00
CA PHE A 3 -55.11 9.53 25.04
C PHE A 3 -53.59 9.30 25.03
N SER A 4 -53.10 8.33 25.84
CA SER A 4 -51.68 7.96 25.88
C SER A 4 -51.18 7.36 24.57
N PHE A 5 -52.03 6.61 23.87
CA PHE A 5 -51.71 6.07 22.54
C PHE A 5 -51.58 7.18 21.49
N LEU A 6 -52.51 8.13 21.46
CA LEU A 6 -52.47 9.27 20.54
C LEU A 6 -51.25 10.17 20.80
N LEU A 7 -50.88 10.38 22.07
CA LEU A 7 -49.70 11.16 22.44
C LEU A 7 -48.39 10.48 21.97
N SER A 8 -48.30 9.15 22.10
CA SER A 8 -47.17 8.38 21.60
C SER A 8 -47.08 8.40 20.07
N LEU A 9 -48.22 8.34 19.37
CA LEU A 9 -48.27 8.41 17.92
C LEU A 9 -47.82 9.79 17.41
N LEU A 10 -48.29 10.86 18.06
CA LEU A 10 -47.90 12.24 17.76
C LEU A 10 -46.40 12.46 18.02
N ALA A 11 -45.87 11.97 19.15
CA ALA A 11 -44.45 12.01 19.44
C ALA A 11 -43.60 11.28 18.38
N GLY A 12 -44.07 10.13 17.88
CA GLY A 12 -43.43 9.40 16.80
C GLY A 12 -43.41 10.18 15.49
N VAL A 13 -44.54 10.76 15.10
CA VAL A 13 -44.65 11.61 13.89
C VAL A 13 -43.76 12.84 13.99
N VAL A 14 -43.78 13.55 15.12
CA VAL A 14 -42.94 14.72 15.36
C VAL A 14 -41.45 14.35 15.31
N THR A 15 -41.06 13.21 15.89
CA THR A 15 -39.67 12.72 15.86
C THR A 15 -39.21 12.42 14.43
N VAL A 16 -40.05 11.77 13.61
CA VAL A 16 -39.74 11.49 12.20
C VAL A 16 -39.62 12.77 11.39
N LEU A 17 -40.49 13.76 11.62
CA LEU A 17 -40.43 15.06 10.95
C LEU A 17 -39.16 15.84 11.37
N ILE A 18 -38.83 15.87 12.66
CA ILE A 18 -37.61 16.54 13.16
C ILE A 18 -36.36 15.84 12.61
N LEU A 19 -36.30 14.52 12.54
CA LEU A 19 -35.16 13.82 11.95
C LEU A 19 -35.05 14.07 10.44
N ARG A 20 -36.17 13.98 9.71
CA ARG A 20 -36.18 14.15 8.25
C ARG A 20 -35.83 15.58 7.82
N TYR A 21 -36.47 16.57 8.45
CA TYR A 21 -36.30 17.97 8.09
C TYR A 21 -35.16 18.63 8.85
N GLY A 22 -34.81 18.18 10.05
CA GLY A 22 -33.67 18.68 10.81
C GLY A 22 -32.33 18.30 10.18
N VAL A 23 -32.19 17.08 9.65
CA VAL A 23 -30.98 16.67 8.91
C VAL A 23 -30.88 17.43 7.58
N GLN A 24 -32.00 17.65 6.88
CA GLN A 24 -32.04 18.49 5.67
C GLN A 24 -31.71 19.96 5.98
N ALA A 25 -32.22 20.50 7.09
CA ALA A 25 -31.94 21.85 7.53
C ALA A 25 -30.48 22.03 7.93
N LEU A 26 -29.85 21.04 8.58
CA LEU A 26 -28.41 21.05 8.88
C LEU A 26 -27.57 21.02 7.60
N GLY A 27 -27.93 20.19 6.61
CA GLY A 27 -27.26 20.17 5.31
C GLY A 27 -27.43 21.48 4.52
N TRP A 28 -28.62 22.07 4.59
CA TRP A 28 -28.89 23.39 4.02
C TRP A 28 -28.11 24.50 4.73
N LEU A 29 -28.06 24.51 6.07
CA LEU A 29 -27.29 25.47 6.86
C LEU A 29 -25.79 25.39 6.57
N ALA A 30 -25.25 24.17 6.46
CA ALA A 30 -23.85 23.96 6.08
C ALA A 30 -23.56 24.50 4.67
N SER A 31 -24.48 24.28 3.72
CA SER A 31 -24.37 24.80 2.35
C SER A 31 -24.53 26.33 2.28
N ALA A 32 -25.46 26.89 3.06
CA ALA A 32 -25.69 28.33 3.13
C ALA A 32 -24.51 29.06 3.79
N LEU A 33 -23.93 28.49 4.84
CA LEU A 33 -22.70 28.99 5.47
C LEU A 33 -21.51 28.94 4.50
N TYR A 34 -21.38 27.87 3.71
CA TYR A 34 -20.37 27.77 2.66
C TYR A 34 -20.53 28.86 1.58
N GLN A 35 -21.78 29.12 1.15
CA GLN A 35 -22.08 30.10 0.11
C GLN A 35 -22.03 31.56 0.58
N SER A 36 -22.07 31.82 1.89
CA SER A 36 -21.99 33.17 2.46
C SER A 36 -20.56 33.64 2.74
N VAL A 37 -19.55 32.81 2.43
CA VAL A 37 -18.14 33.23 2.41
C VAL A 37 -17.90 34.12 1.18
N PRO A 38 -17.43 35.38 1.33
CA PRO A 38 -17.34 36.34 0.24
C PRO A 38 -16.45 35.87 -0.93
N THR A 39 -17.00 35.93 -2.14
CA THR A 39 -16.42 35.52 -3.43
C THR A 39 -15.13 36.24 -3.82
N ARG A 40 -14.67 37.24 -3.05
CA ARG A 40 -13.38 37.92 -3.29
C ARG A 40 -12.16 37.10 -2.89
N LEU A 41 -12.29 36.03 -2.10
CA LEU A 41 -11.19 35.07 -1.85
C LEU A 41 -11.04 34.03 -2.98
N LEU A 42 -12.09 33.78 -3.78
CA LEU A 42 -12.11 32.72 -4.81
C LEU A 42 -11.37 33.09 -6.11
N ARG A 43 -10.85 34.31 -6.26
CA ARG A 43 -10.13 34.75 -7.48
C ARG A 43 -8.60 34.79 -7.35
N LEU A 44 -8.04 34.52 -6.18
CA LEU A 44 -6.58 34.48 -5.97
C LEU A 44 -5.99 33.06 -6.05
N THR A 45 -6.80 32.04 -6.33
CA THR A 45 -6.41 30.63 -6.30
C THR A 45 -6.15 30.01 -7.69
N ALA A 46 -6.20 30.82 -8.76
CA ALA A 46 -5.87 30.37 -10.10
C ALA A 46 -4.36 30.42 -10.41
N ASP A 47 -3.53 30.97 -9.52
CA ASP A 47 -2.11 31.20 -9.77
C ASP A 47 -1.26 31.01 -8.51
N SER A 48 -1.23 29.78 -7.99
CA SER A 48 -0.16 29.35 -7.08
C SER A 48 0.09 27.85 -7.25
N SER A 49 1.10 27.56 -8.05
CA SER A 49 1.71 26.27 -8.32
C SER A 49 2.46 25.74 -7.08
N HIS A 50 1.77 25.44 -5.99
CA HIS A 50 2.37 24.66 -4.90
C HIS A 50 1.35 23.68 -4.27
N ASP A 51 1.70 22.41 -4.37
CA ASP A 51 1.11 21.23 -3.71
C ASP A 51 -0.24 20.71 -4.24
N CYS A 52 -0.25 20.34 -5.52
CA CYS A 52 -1.24 19.38 -6.02
C CYS A 52 -0.84 17.98 -5.50
N ARG A 53 -1.53 17.49 -4.47
CA ARG A 53 -1.51 16.06 -4.11
C ARG A 53 -1.81 15.28 -5.38
N SER A 54 -0.82 14.59 -5.94
CA SER A 54 -1.01 13.83 -7.18
C SER A 54 -2.02 12.71 -6.90
N GLU A 55 -3.27 12.90 -7.32
CA GLU A 55 -4.26 11.83 -7.32
C GLU A 55 -3.71 10.67 -8.16
N THR A 56 -3.84 9.43 -7.66
CA THR A 56 -3.41 8.24 -8.39
C THR A 56 -4.18 8.18 -9.71
N SER A 57 -3.47 8.01 -10.83
CA SER A 57 -4.10 7.87 -12.14
C SER A 57 -5.06 6.68 -12.15
N ARG A 58 -6.23 6.85 -12.77
CA ARG A 58 -7.23 5.79 -12.86
C ARG A 58 -6.65 4.58 -13.60
N HIS A 59 -7.05 3.39 -13.18
CA HIS A 59 -6.77 2.19 -13.96
C HIS A 59 -7.36 2.34 -15.37
N PRO A 60 -6.62 2.06 -16.46
CA PRO A 60 -7.08 2.29 -17.83
C PRO A 60 -8.45 1.65 -18.12
N ASP A 61 -8.69 0.45 -17.62
CA ASP A 61 -9.93 -0.32 -17.85
C ASP A 61 -11.18 0.27 -17.18
N LEU A 62 -11.00 1.26 -16.29
CA LEU A 62 -12.10 1.98 -15.66
C LEU A 62 -12.52 3.23 -16.47
N ILE A 63 -11.68 3.69 -17.40
CA ILE A 63 -11.95 4.91 -18.17
C ILE A 63 -12.96 4.59 -19.27
N GLY A 64 -14.15 5.19 -19.18
CA GLY A 64 -15.23 4.98 -20.15
C GLY A 64 -15.99 3.66 -19.96
N ASN A 65 -15.83 2.99 -18.82
CA ASN A 65 -16.56 1.77 -18.51
C ASN A 65 -17.96 2.11 -17.96
N ASP A 66 -19.00 1.78 -18.72
CA ASP A 66 -20.41 2.08 -18.36
C ASP A 66 -20.89 1.39 -17.07
N ARG A 67 -20.18 0.37 -16.59
CA ARG A 67 -20.48 -0.32 -15.32
C ARG A 67 -19.82 0.35 -14.11
N VAL A 68 -18.99 1.37 -14.33
CA VAL A 68 -18.22 2.04 -13.29
C VAL A 68 -18.62 3.50 -13.24
N SER A 69 -19.19 3.91 -12.10
CA SER A 69 -19.48 5.32 -11.82
C SER A 69 -18.56 5.81 -10.71
N MET A 70 -17.96 6.98 -10.91
CA MET A 70 -17.05 7.58 -9.94
C MET A 70 -17.66 8.86 -9.37
N PHE A 71 -17.62 8.98 -8.04
CA PHE A 71 -18.18 10.10 -7.32
C PHE A 71 -17.06 10.79 -6.53
N ALA A 72 -16.73 12.02 -6.90
CA ALA A 72 -15.71 12.79 -6.22
C ALA A 72 -16.20 13.23 -4.84
N LEU A 73 -15.31 13.18 -3.85
CA LEU A 73 -15.55 13.77 -2.53
C LEU A 73 -15.31 15.28 -2.60
N ALA A 74 -16.06 16.05 -1.81
CA ALA A 74 -15.80 17.47 -1.68
C ALA A 74 -14.37 17.73 -1.15
N PRO A 75 -13.63 18.68 -1.75
CA PRO A 75 -12.28 18.99 -1.35
C PRO A 75 -12.25 19.50 0.10
N GLN A 76 -11.09 19.33 0.73
CA GLN A 76 -10.85 19.85 2.07
C GLN A 76 -10.88 21.39 2.02
N PRO A 77 -11.65 22.09 2.88
CA PRO A 77 -11.65 23.54 2.95
C PRO A 77 -10.24 24.10 3.18
N GLU A 78 -9.92 25.19 2.50
CA GLU A 78 -8.58 25.80 2.51
C GLU A 78 -8.08 26.11 3.93
N TRP A 79 -8.94 26.59 4.82
CA TRP A 79 -8.57 26.91 6.20
C TRP A 79 -8.16 25.68 7.04
N ILE A 80 -8.63 24.48 6.70
CA ILE A 80 -8.14 23.21 7.30
C ILE A 80 -6.87 22.76 6.56
N ALA A 81 -6.83 22.94 5.24
CA ALA A 81 -5.71 22.51 4.40
C ALA A 81 -4.42 23.30 4.68
N TRP A 82 -4.51 24.60 4.98
CA TRP A 82 -3.37 25.45 5.33
C TRP A 82 -2.70 25.07 6.64
N GLY A 83 -3.38 24.29 7.50
CA GLY A 83 -2.79 23.81 8.76
C GLY A 83 -2.47 24.91 9.77
N THR A 84 -3.05 26.11 9.63
CA THR A 84 -2.79 27.27 10.49
C THR A 84 -3.47 27.19 11.84
N LEU A 85 -4.47 26.31 11.99
CA LEU A 85 -5.11 26.05 13.26
C LEU A 85 -4.21 25.21 14.17
N PRO A 86 -4.26 25.44 15.51
CA PRO A 86 -3.62 24.55 16.46
C PRO A 86 -4.00 23.09 16.19
N PHE A 87 -3.02 22.20 16.32
CA PHE A 87 -3.15 20.79 15.96
C PHE A 87 -4.43 20.11 16.51
N PHE A 88 -4.77 20.40 17.77
CA PHE A 88 -5.94 19.86 18.46
C PHE A 88 -7.30 20.38 17.94
N LEU A 89 -7.32 21.46 17.15
CA LEU A 89 -8.50 21.93 16.42
C LEU A 89 -8.50 21.44 14.98
N ASN A 90 -7.34 21.47 14.32
CA ASN A 90 -7.24 21.11 12.92
C ASN A 90 -7.61 19.64 12.67
N LEU A 91 -7.14 18.73 13.52
CA LEU A 91 -7.38 17.30 13.36
C LEU A 91 -8.88 16.93 13.51
N PRO A 92 -9.62 17.36 14.56
CA PRO A 92 -11.06 17.17 14.62
C PRO A 92 -11.82 17.82 13.46
N CYS A 93 -11.48 19.05 13.06
CA CYS A 93 -12.13 19.71 11.92
C CYS A 93 -11.96 18.90 10.63
N LYS A 94 -10.75 18.36 10.39
CA LYS A 94 -10.49 17.47 9.25
C LYS A 94 -11.35 16.20 9.30
N VAL A 95 -11.43 15.53 10.45
CA VAL A 95 -12.24 14.31 10.61
C VAL A 95 -13.73 14.61 10.40
N ILE A 96 -14.24 15.70 10.95
CA ILE A 96 -15.65 16.12 10.78
C ILE A 96 -15.96 16.41 9.31
N GLN A 97 -15.07 17.12 8.61
CA GLN A 97 -15.25 17.38 7.18
C GLN A 97 -15.22 16.08 6.37
N GLN A 98 -14.26 15.19 6.64
CA GLN A 98 -14.17 13.88 5.99
C GLN A 98 -15.40 13.02 6.26
N PHE A 99 -15.97 13.10 7.46
CA PHE A 99 -17.21 12.40 7.80
C PHE A 99 -18.36 12.91 6.95
N TRP A 100 -18.59 14.23 6.91
CA TRP A 100 -19.74 14.79 6.19
C TRP A 100 -19.62 14.65 4.68
N THR A 101 -18.42 14.82 4.10
CA THR A 101 -18.23 14.65 2.65
C THR A 101 -18.47 13.20 2.23
N LEU A 102 -17.95 12.23 3.00
CA LEU A 102 -18.14 10.82 2.71
C LEU A 102 -19.61 10.41 2.93
N PHE A 103 -20.20 10.83 4.06
CA PHE A 103 -21.59 10.53 4.38
C PHE A 103 -22.55 11.11 3.35
N TYR A 104 -22.38 12.38 2.97
CA TYR A 104 -23.22 13.03 1.97
C TYR A 104 -23.14 12.31 0.62
N THR A 105 -21.91 12.00 0.18
CA THR A 105 -21.67 11.32 -1.09
C THR A 105 -22.28 9.91 -1.10
N MET A 106 -22.06 9.13 -0.05
CA MET A 106 -22.57 7.77 0.07
C MET A 106 -24.08 7.69 0.33
N MET A 107 -24.70 8.74 0.86
CA MET A 107 -26.12 8.74 1.19
C MET A 107 -26.98 9.33 0.05
N TRP A 108 -26.54 10.41 -0.60
CA TRP A 108 -27.35 11.14 -1.58
C TRP A 108 -26.78 11.18 -2.99
N THR A 109 -25.45 11.20 -3.17
CA THR A 109 -24.86 11.33 -4.51
C THR A 109 -24.77 9.99 -5.24
N THR A 110 -24.43 8.93 -4.52
CA THR A 110 -24.27 7.57 -5.07
C THR A 110 -25.60 6.83 -5.17
N PRO A 111 -25.80 5.97 -6.19
CA PRO A 111 -26.92 5.05 -6.23
C PRO A 111 -26.88 4.07 -5.06
N ALA A 112 -28.02 3.47 -4.73
CA ALA A 112 -28.07 2.50 -3.62
C ALA A 112 -27.32 1.24 -4.03
N ALA A 113 -26.32 0.87 -3.22
CA ALA A 113 -25.53 -0.32 -3.45
C ALA A 113 -26.01 -1.45 -2.53
N GLN A 114 -26.04 -2.68 -3.05
CA GLN A 114 -26.27 -3.87 -2.22
C GLN A 114 -25.10 -4.13 -1.27
N TRP A 115 -23.88 -3.84 -1.73
CA TRP A 115 -22.64 -4.05 -1.00
C TRP A 115 -21.82 -2.76 -0.97
N ILE A 116 -21.22 -2.48 0.19
CA ILE A 116 -20.24 -1.43 0.41
C ILE A 116 -18.94 -2.15 0.78
N ILE A 117 -17.90 -1.98 -0.02
CA ILE A 117 -16.57 -2.49 0.29
C ILE A 117 -15.72 -1.30 0.76
N ILE A 118 -15.09 -1.42 1.92
CA ILE A 118 -14.18 -0.40 2.44
C ILE A 118 -12.79 -0.99 2.65
N GLN A 119 -11.77 -0.21 2.34
CA GLN A 119 -10.38 -0.56 2.62
C GLN A 119 -9.95 0.09 3.95
N ASN A 120 -9.44 -0.70 4.89
CA ASN A 120 -8.92 -0.25 6.17
C ASN A 120 -7.40 -0.38 6.20
N PRO A 121 -6.65 0.67 6.62
CA PRO A 121 -7.07 2.01 7.11
C PRO A 121 -7.30 3.06 6.00
N PRO A 122 -7.92 4.24 6.30
CA PRO A 122 -8.30 4.73 7.63
C PRO A 122 -9.68 4.25 8.12
N SER A 123 -9.77 3.90 9.41
CA SER A 123 -11.01 3.50 10.07
C SER A 123 -11.85 4.70 10.51
N ILE A 124 -11.22 5.83 10.81
CA ILE A 124 -11.87 7.10 11.17
C ILE A 124 -11.83 8.04 9.95
N PRO A 125 -12.96 8.58 9.46
CA PRO A 125 -14.34 8.34 9.88
C PRO A 125 -15.04 7.17 9.16
N THR A 126 -14.33 6.48 8.26
CA THR A 126 -14.88 5.50 7.30
C THR A 126 -15.80 4.47 7.92
N PHE A 127 -15.43 3.89 9.07
CA PHE A 127 -16.23 2.85 9.73
C PHE A 127 -17.60 3.36 10.15
N HIS A 128 -17.69 4.53 10.78
CA HIS A 128 -18.98 5.11 11.15
C HIS A 128 -19.85 5.39 9.94
N VAL A 129 -19.27 5.99 8.90
CA VAL A 129 -20.03 6.37 7.71
C VAL A 129 -20.59 5.12 7.03
N ALA A 130 -19.76 4.09 6.83
CA ALA A 130 -20.20 2.82 6.27
C ALA A 130 -21.29 2.15 7.12
N LEU A 131 -21.17 2.18 8.46
CA LEU A 131 -22.20 1.64 9.36
C LEU A 131 -23.53 2.40 9.23
N PHE A 132 -23.50 3.73 9.29
CA PHE A 132 -24.74 4.52 9.20
C PHE A 132 -25.41 4.38 7.83
N VAL A 133 -24.63 4.47 6.75
CA VAL A 133 -25.16 4.35 5.40
C VAL A 133 -25.72 2.95 5.16
N SER A 134 -25.03 1.89 5.60
CA SER A 134 -25.53 0.52 5.45
C SER A 134 -26.84 0.28 6.19
N LEU A 135 -26.98 0.77 7.42
CA LEU A 135 -28.22 0.68 8.19
C LEU A 135 -29.39 1.42 7.53
N ILE A 136 -29.15 2.61 6.98
CA ILE A 136 -30.20 3.42 6.35
C ILE A 136 -30.58 2.88 4.97
N ARG A 137 -29.60 2.46 4.16
CA ARG A 137 -29.82 2.00 2.78
C ARG A 137 -30.07 0.49 2.67
N GLY A 138 -29.96 -0.26 3.77
CA GLY A 138 -30.07 -1.72 3.77
C GLY A 138 -28.91 -2.42 3.04
N SER A 139 -27.77 -1.74 2.90
CA SER A 139 -26.57 -2.31 2.26
C SER A 139 -25.86 -3.26 3.21
N LYS A 140 -25.12 -4.23 2.65
CA LYS A 140 -24.15 -5.04 3.39
C LYS A 140 -22.76 -4.42 3.30
N VAL A 141 -21.90 -4.64 4.30
CA VAL A 141 -20.54 -4.09 4.35
C VAL A 141 -19.51 -5.22 4.30
N VAL A 142 -18.50 -5.08 3.45
CA VAL A 142 -17.25 -5.86 3.49
C VAL A 142 -16.13 -4.95 3.95
N VAL A 143 -15.43 -5.33 5.00
CA VAL A 143 -14.24 -4.60 5.48
C VAL A 143 -13.00 -5.32 5.01
N ASP A 144 -12.21 -4.68 4.17
CA ASP A 144 -10.94 -5.18 3.66
C ASP A 144 -9.79 -4.64 4.52
N TRP A 145 -9.22 -5.51 5.35
CA TRP A 145 -8.18 -5.18 6.32
C TRP A 145 -6.79 -5.36 5.68
N HIS A 146 -6.13 -4.23 5.39
CA HIS A 146 -4.76 -4.18 4.85
C HIS A 146 -3.72 -3.89 5.92
N ASN A 147 -4.10 -3.11 6.94
CA ASN A 147 -3.28 -2.81 8.11
C ASN A 147 -4.21 -2.38 9.26
N TYR A 148 -3.65 -2.06 10.42
CA TYR A 148 -4.38 -1.44 11.51
C TYR A 148 -4.09 0.07 11.57
N GLY A 149 -5.14 0.88 11.57
CA GLY A 149 -4.99 2.33 11.64
C GLY A 149 -4.25 2.80 12.89
N HIS A 150 -4.39 2.10 14.01
CA HIS A 150 -3.69 2.44 15.25
C HIS A 150 -2.18 2.18 15.19
N THR A 151 -1.70 1.17 14.45
CA THR A 151 -0.27 0.88 14.32
C THR A 151 0.40 1.84 13.35
N ILE A 152 -0.29 2.24 12.27
CA ILE A 152 0.17 3.32 11.40
C ILE A 152 0.23 4.65 12.16
N LEU A 153 -0.77 4.95 12.99
CA LEU A 153 -0.76 6.17 13.80
C LEU A 153 0.42 6.20 14.77
N ALA A 154 0.79 5.04 15.33
CA ALA A 154 1.91 4.90 16.27
C ALA A 154 3.28 5.22 15.64
N GLN A 155 3.42 5.13 14.32
CA GLN A 155 4.66 5.52 13.61
C GLN A 155 4.92 7.04 13.68
N LYS A 156 3.91 7.84 14.03
CA LYS A 156 4.04 9.29 14.14
C LYS A 156 4.08 9.70 15.61
N SER A 157 5.28 10.03 16.11
CA SER A 157 5.52 10.39 17.53
C SER A 157 4.51 11.40 18.10
N MET A 158 4.16 12.46 17.34
CA MET A 158 3.17 13.46 17.74
C MET A 158 1.75 12.92 18.00
N TYR A 159 1.39 11.75 17.45
CA TYR A 159 0.06 11.18 17.57
C TYR A 159 -0.01 10.00 18.55
N SER A 160 1.11 9.65 19.20
CA SER A 160 1.21 8.53 20.13
C SER A 160 0.14 8.55 21.23
N VAL A 161 -0.22 9.73 21.74
CA VAL A 161 -1.27 9.91 22.76
C VAL A 161 -2.66 9.46 22.30
N PHE A 162 -2.95 9.48 21.00
CA PHE A 162 -4.24 9.07 20.44
C PHE A 162 -4.30 7.59 20.07
N VAL A 163 -3.17 6.89 20.05
CA VAL A 163 -3.08 5.48 19.64
C VAL A 163 -3.99 4.58 20.48
N PRO A 164 -4.05 4.68 21.84
CA PRO A 164 -4.94 3.84 22.64
C PRO A 164 -6.42 4.04 22.28
N PHE A 165 -6.83 5.29 22.04
CA PHE A 165 -8.19 5.62 21.62
C PHE A 165 -8.49 5.08 20.23
N TYR A 166 -7.59 5.28 19.26
CA TYR A 166 -7.75 4.75 17.90
C TYR A 166 -7.86 3.23 17.93
N LYS A 167 -7.01 2.55 18.70
CA LYS A 167 -7.02 1.10 18.85
C LYS A 167 -8.35 0.60 19.42
N TRP A 168 -8.81 1.20 20.52
CA TRP A 168 -10.12 0.89 21.10
C TRP A 168 -11.24 1.09 20.09
N TYR A 169 -11.23 2.21 19.38
CA TYR A 169 -12.21 2.55 18.36
C TYR A 169 -12.25 1.53 17.22
N GLU A 170 -11.09 1.22 16.64
CA GLU A 170 -10.94 0.30 15.51
C GLU A 170 -11.39 -1.12 15.89
N ILE A 171 -11.02 -1.58 17.09
CA ILE A 171 -11.46 -2.87 17.63
C ILE A 171 -12.97 -2.86 17.85
N VAL A 172 -13.51 -1.89 18.58
CA VAL A 172 -14.93 -1.90 18.96
C VAL A 172 -15.82 -1.78 17.75
N LEU A 173 -15.60 -0.81 16.86
CA LEU A 173 -16.43 -0.68 15.65
C LEU A 173 -16.21 -1.81 14.65
N GLY A 174 -14.97 -2.28 14.48
CA GLY A 174 -14.66 -3.40 13.59
C GLY A 174 -15.53 -4.62 13.89
N ARG A 175 -15.83 -4.89 15.17
CA ARG A 175 -16.67 -6.02 15.60
C ARG A 175 -18.11 -6.00 15.11
N PHE A 176 -18.64 -4.82 14.79
CA PHE A 176 -20.05 -4.64 14.43
C PHE A 176 -20.26 -4.15 12.99
N LEU A 177 -19.21 -3.66 12.33
CA LEU A 177 -19.34 -2.99 11.04
C LEU A 177 -19.60 -3.93 9.86
N GLY A 178 -18.85 -5.02 9.77
CA GLY A 178 -18.82 -5.86 8.56
C GLY A 178 -19.85 -7.00 8.59
N ASN A 179 -20.46 -7.29 7.44
CA ASN A 179 -21.12 -8.57 7.17
C ASN A 179 -20.12 -9.65 6.76
N ALA A 180 -18.98 -9.24 6.19
CA ALA A 180 -17.81 -10.07 5.94
C ALA A 180 -16.55 -9.21 6.10
N ASN A 181 -15.41 -9.86 6.34
CA ASN A 181 -14.12 -9.22 6.44
C ASN A 181 -13.12 -9.95 5.55
N LEU A 182 -12.27 -9.18 4.87
CA LEU A 182 -11.12 -9.69 4.15
C LEU A 182 -9.87 -9.33 4.95
N ALA A 183 -8.91 -10.23 5.02
CA ALA A 183 -7.62 -10.01 5.66
C ALA A 183 -6.53 -10.34 4.65
N VAL A 184 -5.56 -9.44 4.50
CA VAL A 184 -4.43 -9.62 3.56
C VAL A 184 -3.57 -10.86 3.85
N THR A 185 -3.61 -11.34 5.10
CA THR A 185 -2.82 -12.47 5.59
C THR A 185 -3.64 -13.40 6.48
N ASP A 186 -3.20 -14.66 6.57
CA ASP A 186 -3.70 -15.62 7.54
C ASP A 186 -3.37 -15.18 8.97
N ALA A 187 -2.19 -14.58 9.20
CA ALA A 187 -1.81 -13.97 10.46
C ALA A 187 -2.82 -12.91 10.90
N MET A 188 -3.17 -11.96 10.03
CA MET A 188 -4.18 -10.96 10.29
C MET A 188 -5.55 -11.60 10.49
N ALA A 189 -5.93 -12.59 9.66
CA ALA A 189 -7.19 -13.29 9.82
C ALA A 189 -7.31 -13.96 11.21
N ARG A 190 -6.23 -14.56 11.72
CA ARG A 190 -6.18 -15.11 13.09
C ARG A 190 -6.33 -14.02 14.13
N GLN A 191 -5.64 -12.88 14.00
CA GLN A 191 -5.74 -11.78 14.95
C GLN A 191 -7.15 -11.15 14.99
N LEU A 192 -7.79 -10.99 13.83
CA LEU A 192 -9.16 -10.48 13.71
C LEU A 192 -10.20 -11.43 14.33
N ARG A 193 -10.02 -12.74 14.16
CA ARG A 193 -10.86 -13.77 14.82
C ARG A 193 -10.55 -13.93 16.31
N GLY A 194 -9.32 -13.64 16.72
CA GLY A 194 -8.81 -13.84 18.08
C GLY A 194 -9.46 -12.93 19.12
N HIS A 195 -9.17 -13.16 20.40
CA HIS A 195 -9.85 -12.50 21.52
C HIS A 195 -9.80 -10.97 21.54
N CYS A 196 -8.75 -10.37 20.96
CA CYS A 196 -8.56 -8.92 20.92
C CYS A 196 -9.62 -8.22 20.04
N PHE A 197 -9.66 -8.57 18.75
CA PHE A 197 -10.67 -8.04 17.82
C PHE A 197 -11.99 -8.76 18.01
N ASN A 198 -11.99 -10.09 17.94
CA ASN A 198 -13.16 -10.95 18.12
C ASN A 198 -14.33 -10.46 17.26
N LEU A 199 -14.04 -10.36 15.96
CA LEU A 199 -15.00 -9.99 14.94
C LEU A 199 -16.15 -11.01 14.92
N ARG A 200 -17.38 -10.51 14.85
CA ARG A 200 -18.59 -11.37 14.89
C ARG A 200 -18.93 -11.99 13.55
N SER A 201 -18.46 -11.37 12.47
CA SER A 201 -18.73 -11.79 11.11
C SER A 201 -17.56 -12.60 10.54
N PRO A 202 -17.80 -13.43 9.51
CA PRO A 202 -16.75 -14.21 8.88
C PRO A 202 -15.56 -13.33 8.45
N VAL A 203 -14.36 -13.89 8.61
CA VAL A 203 -13.10 -13.32 8.13
C VAL A 203 -12.54 -14.28 7.11
N TYR A 204 -12.22 -13.79 5.92
CA TYR A 204 -11.61 -14.55 4.84
C TYR A 204 -10.23 -14.00 4.57
N THR A 205 -9.27 -14.88 4.33
CA THR A 205 -7.95 -14.45 3.86
C THR A 205 -8.05 -14.18 2.37
N LEU A 206 -7.63 -12.99 1.95
CA LEU A 206 -7.51 -12.59 0.55
C LEU A 206 -6.10 -12.04 0.37
N HIS A 207 -5.19 -12.87 -0.09
CA HIS A 207 -3.82 -12.45 -0.32
C HIS A 207 -3.73 -11.56 -1.56
N ASP A 208 -2.88 -10.54 -1.49
CA ASP A 208 -2.54 -9.77 -2.67
C ASP A 208 -1.79 -10.62 -3.71
N ARG A 209 -2.12 -10.37 -4.97
CA ARG A 209 -1.59 -11.11 -6.13
C ARG A 209 -1.21 -10.14 -7.26
N PRO A 210 -0.24 -10.51 -8.10
CA PRO A 210 0.27 -9.60 -9.10
C PRO A 210 -0.78 -9.29 -10.16
N ALA A 211 -0.83 -8.02 -10.58
CA ALA A 211 -1.56 -7.61 -11.75
C ALA A 211 -1.00 -8.26 -13.03
N GLN A 212 -1.83 -8.39 -14.07
CA GLN A 212 -1.45 -9.05 -15.32
C GLN A 212 -0.27 -8.39 -16.04
N LEU A 213 -0.02 -7.10 -15.76
CA LEU A 213 1.11 -6.33 -16.29
C LEU A 213 2.47 -6.94 -15.92
N PHE A 214 2.60 -7.55 -14.75
CA PHE A 214 3.86 -8.12 -14.27
C PHE A 214 4.04 -9.53 -14.82
N GLN A 215 5.00 -9.67 -15.74
CA GLN A 215 5.30 -10.93 -16.41
C GLN A 215 6.80 -11.17 -16.46
N PRO A 216 7.26 -12.44 -16.36
CA PRO A 216 8.64 -12.80 -16.61
C PRO A 216 9.06 -12.41 -18.02
N VAL A 217 10.31 -11.99 -18.18
CA VAL A 217 10.85 -11.66 -19.50
C VAL A 217 10.91 -12.91 -20.37
N SER A 218 10.37 -12.80 -21.59
CA SER A 218 10.13 -13.95 -22.48
C SER A 218 11.40 -14.60 -23.04
N SER A 219 12.50 -13.85 -23.17
CA SER A 219 13.76 -14.36 -23.73
C SER A 219 14.96 -13.50 -23.34
N ALA A 220 16.17 -14.07 -23.45
CA ALA A 220 17.42 -13.34 -23.27
C ALA A 220 17.59 -12.19 -24.29
N ALA A 221 17.04 -12.33 -25.51
CA ALA A 221 17.04 -11.28 -26.52
C ALA A 221 16.17 -10.09 -26.09
N ALA A 222 14.94 -10.35 -25.62
CA ALA A 222 14.05 -9.32 -25.09
C ALA A 222 14.64 -8.63 -23.85
N ARG A 223 15.28 -9.40 -22.95
CA ARG A 223 16.02 -8.85 -21.80
C ARG A 223 17.10 -7.87 -22.27
N ARG A 224 17.92 -8.27 -23.24
CA ARG A 224 19.00 -7.44 -23.79
C ARG A 224 18.47 -6.17 -24.46
N GLU A 225 17.43 -6.29 -25.28
CA GLU A 225 16.82 -5.16 -25.99
C GLU A 225 16.29 -4.11 -25.01
N PHE A 226 15.56 -4.55 -23.98
CA PHE A 226 15.06 -3.64 -22.94
C PHE A 226 16.21 -2.93 -22.21
N LEU A 227 17.21 -3.69 -21.74
CA LEU A 227 18.34 -3.14 -21.01
C LEU A 227 19.16 -2.16 -21.86
N ALA A 228 19.25 -2.35 -23.18
CA ALA A 228 19.95 -1.47 -24.10
C ALA A 228 19.18 -0.17 -24.40
N ARG A 229 17.85 -0.16 -24.21
CA ARG A 229 16.99 1.02 -24.42
C ARG A 229 16.91 1.90 -23.18
N LEU A 230 16.98 1.31 -21.98
CA LEU A 230 16.82 2.04 -20.73
C LEU A 230 18.12 2.81 -20.37
N PRO A 231 18.09 4.15 -20.17
CA PRO A 231 19.30 4.95 -19.94
C PRO A 231 20.17 4.47 -18.78
N GLU A 232 19.54 4.01 -17.70
CA GLU A 232 20.21 3.55 -16.49
C GLU A 232 20.98 2.24 -16.68
N THR A 233 20.58 1.40 -17.64
CA THR A 233 21.19 0.09 -17.89
C THR A 233 21.96 0.01 -19.20
N GLN A 234 21.78 0.95 -20.12
CA GLN A 234 22.31 0.89 -21.50
C GLN A 234 23.80 0.60 -21.55
N ALA A 235 24.61 1.28 -20.72
CA ALA A 235 26.05 1.10 -20.66
C ALA A 235 26.50 -0.29 -20.17
N HIS A 236 25.64 -0.98 -19.43
CA HIS A 236 25.93 -2.25 -18.75
C HIS A 236 25.10 -3.42 -19.30
N ALA A 237 24.26 -3.20 -20.30
CA ALA A 237 23.32 -4.20 -20.82
C ALA A 237 24.00 -5.52 -21.23
N LYS A 238 25.18 -5.45 -21.85
CA LYS A 238 25.95 -6.66 -22.21
C LYS A 238 26.42 -7.41 -20.96
N SER A 239 27.02 -6.71 -20.00
CA SER A 239 27.54 -7.28 -18.75
C SER A 239 26.46 -7.88 -17.85
N ILE A 240 25.25 -7.31 -17.87
CA ILE A 240 24.11 -7.85 -17.13
C ILE A 240 23.59 -9.14 -17.79
N VAL A 241 23.59 -9.19 -19.13
CA VAL A 241 23.10 -10.35 -19.89
C VAL A 241 24.08 -11.52 -19.83
N ASP A 242 25.38 -11.26 -19.86
CA ASP A 242 26.41 -12.31 -19.76
C ASP A 242 26.71 -12.76 -18.31
N GLY A 243 26.15 -12.06 -17.32
CA GLY A 243 26.28 -12.40 -15.89
C GLY A 243 27.54 -11.86 -15.22
N SER A 244 28.39 -11.09 -15.93
CA SER A 244 29.56 -10.43 -15.36
C SER A 244 29.21 -9.23 -14.46
N MET A 245 27.97 -8.75 -14.51
CA MET A 245 27.42 -7.75 -13.59
C MET A 245 26.01 -8.17 -13.15
N ARG A 246 25.69 -7.98 -11.87
CA ARG A 246 24.37 -8.27 -11.29
C ARG A 246 23.49 -7.04 -11.32
N LEU A 247 22.22 -7.23 -11.69
CA LEU A 247 21.21 -6.19 -11.63
C LEU A 247 20.32 -6.40 -10.41
N VAL A 248 20.40 -5.48 -9.45
CA VAL A 248 19.56 -5.44 -8.26
C VAL A 248 18.53 -4.33 -8.41
N VAL A 249 17.28 -4.61 -8.08
CA VAL A 249 16.22 -3.60 -8.11
C VAL A 249 15.55 -3.49 -6.76
N SER A 250 15.40 -2.27 -6.26
CA SER A 250 14.59 -1.97 -5.09
C SER A 250 13.51 -0.98 -5.45
N SER A 251 12.27 -1.34 -5.14
CA SER A 251 11.10 -0.49 -5.37
C SER A 251 10.70 0.09 -4.02
N THR A 252 10.50 1.40 -3.90
CA THR A 252 10.32 2.05 -2.60
C THR A 252 9.35 3.23 -2.64
N SER A 253 8.65 3.41 -1.54
CA SER A 253 7.82 4.57 -1.25
C SER A 253 8.61 5.67 -0.54
N TRP A 254 9.90 5.47 -0.26
CA TRP A 254 10.78 6.39 0.48
C TRP A 254 10.14 6.90 1.78
N THR A 255 9.44 6.01 2.48
CA THR A 255 8.79 6.28 3.76
C THR A 255 9.64 5.77 4.92
N PRO A 256 9.46 6.27 6.16
CA PRO A 256 10.30 5.89 7.31
C PRO A 256 10.28 4.39 7.67
N ASP A 257 9.25 3.65 7.24
CA ASP A 257 9.13 2.20 7.39
C ASP A 257 10.05 1.41 6.45
N GLU A 258 10.66 2.05 5.44
CA GLU A 258 11.66 1.48 4.56
C GLU A 258 13.04 2.08 4.86
N ASP A 259 13.78 1.46 5.77
CA ASP A 259 15.11 1.92 6.18
C ASP A 259 16.19 1.55 5.16
N PHE A 260 16.45 2.46 4.21
CA PHE A 260 17.43 2.26 3.15
C PHE A 260 18.88 2.26 3.62
N SER A 261 19.17 2.69 4.86
CA SER A 261 20.53 2.58 5.40
C SER A 261 21.02 1.12 5.37
N ILE A 262 20.12 0.16 5.61
CA ILE A 262 20.42 -1.28 5.56
C ILE A 262 20.97 -1.71 4.20
N LEU A 263 20.31 -1.30 3.10
CA LEU A 263 20.77 -1.64 1.75
C LEU A 263 22.09 -0.93 1.40
N LEU A 264 22.21 0.36 1.74
CA LEU A 264 23.42 1.13 1.46
C LEU A 264 24.64 0.57 2.20
N GLU A 265 24.47 0.25 3.49
CA GLU A 265 25.51 -0.38 4.30
C GLU A 265 25.86 -1.78 3.80
N ALA A 266 24.87 -2.60 3.43
CA ALA A 266 25.12 -3.93 2.87
C ALA A 266 25.93 -3.87 1.57
N LEU A 267 25.64 -2.91 0.68
CA LEU A 267 26.40 -2.70 -0.55
C LEU A 267 27.83 -2.23 -0.25
N VAL A 268 28.02 -1.33 0.71
CA VAL A 268 29.37 -0.91 1.14
C VAL A 268 30.16 -2.09 1.72
N MET A 269 29.55 -2.91 2.59
CA MET A 269 30.19 -4.11 3.14
C MET A 269 30.52 -5.13 2.04
N TYR A 270 29.61 -5.32 1.08
CA TYR A 270 29.80 -6.24 -0.04
C TYR A 270 30.92 -5.77 -0.99
N ALA A 271 31.05 -4.45 -1.22
CA ALA A 271 32.11 -3.88 -2.05
C ALA A 271 33.50 -3.97 -1.40
N ASN A 272 33.56 -4.00 -0.06
CA ASN A 272 34.80 -3.98 0.71
C ASN A 272 34.87 -5.21 1.62
N PRO A 273 35.06 -6.42 1.05
CA PRO A 273 35.22 -7.63 1.84
C PRO A 273 36.43 -7.48 2.76
N GLU A 274 36.32 -7.94 4.00
CA GLU A 274 37.43 -7.91 4.96
C GLU A 274 38.63 -8.71 4.40
N GLU A 275 39.85 -8.18 4.57
CA GLU A 275 41.11 -8.82 4.12
C GLU A 275 41.33 -10.22 4.72
N ALA A 276 40.59 -10.58 5.77
CA ALA A 276 40.67 -11.88 6.46
C ALA A 276 39.79 -12.98 5.83
N ALA A 277 39.06 -12.71 4.75
CA ALA A 277 38.40 -13.76 3.99
C ALA A 277 39.49 -14.69 3.41
N ASP A 278 39.39 -16.00 3.67
CA ASP A 278 40.33 -17.01 3.16
C ASP A 278 40.67 -16.73 1.69
N ALA A 279 41.92 -16.96 1.27
CA ALA A 279 42.38 -16.76 -0.11
C ALA A 279 41.55 -17.53 -1.18
N SER A 280 40.62 -18.39 -0.76
CA SER A 280 39.61 -19.08 -1.56
C SER A 280 38.30 -18.32 -1.78
N SER A 281 38.12 -17.14 -1.19
CA SER A 281 36.87 -16.37 -1.26
C SER A 281 36.76 -15.67 -2.62
N GLU A 282 35.68 -15.96 -3.35
CA GLU A 282 35.45 -15.33 -4.66
C GLU A 282 35.33 -13.80 -4.51
N PRO A 283 35.94 -13.01 -5.43
CA PRO A 283 35.80 -11.57 -5.40
C PRO A 283 34.33 -11.16 -5.62
N PRO A 284 33.86 -10.05 -5.02
CA PRO A 284 32.50 -9.56 -5.23
C PRO A 284 32.21 -9.34 -6.71
N SER A 285 31.12 -9.94 -7.21
CA SER A 285 30.58 -9.63 -8.54
C SER A 285 30.17 -8.14 -8.60
N PRO A 286 30.47 -7.42 -9.69
CA PRO A 286 29.98 -6.07 -9.91
C PRO A 286 28.44 -5.98 -9.81
N VAL A 287 27.93 -4.89 -9.25
CA VAL A 287 26.48 -4.69 -9.04
C VAL A 287 26.03 -3.35 -9.64
N LEU A 288 24.97 -3.39 -10.43
CA LEU A 288 24.14 -2.23 -10.73
C LEU A 288 22.87 -2.31 -9.88
N ALA A 289 22.74 -1.42 -8.91
CA ALA A 289 21.54 -1.29 -8.09
C ALA A 289 20.68 -0.14 -8.63
N ILE A 290 19.42 -0.44 -8.97
CA ILE A 290 18.43 0.57 -9.39
C ILE A 290 17.37 0.70 -8.30
N ILE A 291 17.23 1.90 -7.76
CA ILE A 291 16.21 2.22 -6.76
C ILE A 291 15.14 3.09 -7.41
N THR A 292 13.89 2.65 -7.40
CA THR A 292 12.77 3.37 -8.03
C THR A 292 11.67 3.74 -7.04
N GLY A 293 10.91 4.79 -7.38
CA GLY A 293 9.77 5.27 -6.62
C GLY A 293 9.90 6.72 -6.13
N LYS A 294 8.92 7.14 -5.32
CA LYS A 294 8.75 8.52 -4.83
C LYS A 294 8.27 8.51 -3.38
N GLY A 295 8.81 9.42 -2.59
CA GLY A 295 8.29 9.73 -1.27
C GLY A 295 9.17 10.69 -0.49
N PRO A 296 8.82 10.95 0.78
CA PRO A 296 9.32 12.09 1.53
C PRO A 296 10.79 11.99 1.95
N GLU A 297 11.36 10.78 2.08
CA GLU A 297 12.78 10.61 2.45
C GLU A 297 13.72 10.47 1.24
N LYS A 298 13.22 10.63 0.01
CA LYS A 298 14.02 10.36 -1.20
C LYS A 298 15.29 11.21 -1.26
N GLU A 299 15.17 12.51 -1.03
CA GLU A 299 16.28 13.46 -1.10
C GLU A 299 17.38 13.12 -0.08
N LYS A 300 16.99 12.79 1.16
CA LYS A 300 17.91 12.33 2.23
C LYS A 300 18.77 11.16 1.75
N TYR A 301 18.16 10.13 1.16
CA TYR A 301 18.92 8.97 0.70
C TYR A 301 19.71 9.22 -0.58
N LEU A 302 19.25 10.12 -1.47
CA LEU A 302 20.05 10.55 -2.62
C LEU A 302 21.35 11.23 -2.18
N ASP A 303 21.29 12.09 -1.16
CA ASP A 303 22.48 12.72 -0.59
C ASP A 303 23.43 11.69 0.02
N MET A 304 22.91 10.70 0.75
CA MET A 304 23.71 9.59 1.28
C MET A 304 24.37 8.76 0.17
N ILE A 305 23.62 8.39 -0.87
CA ILE A 305 24.15 7.65 -2.04
C ILE A 305 25.28 8.44 -2.70
N LYS A 306 25.09 9.75 -2.90
CA LYS A 306 26.11 10.62 -3.48
C LYS A 306 27.39 10.63 -2.62
N GLN A 307 27.26 10.83 -1.31
CA GLN A 307 28.41 10.83 -0.39
C GLN A 307 29.18 9.51 -0.42
N ILE A 308 28.49 8.37 -0.44
CA ILE A 308 29.12 7.04 -0.46
C ILE A 308 29.85 6.81 -1.80
N GLN A 309 29.27 7.23 -2.93
CA GLN A 309 29.91 7.11 -4.24
C GLN A 309 31.11 8.06 -4.38
N ASP A 310 30.97 9.32 -3.98
CA ASP A 310 32.04 10.33 -4.06
C ASP A 310 33.25 9.98 -3.16
N SER A 311 33.00 9.30 -2.04
CA SER A 311 34.06 8.80 -1.14
C SER A 311 34.71 7.49 -1.61
N GLY A 312 34.30 6.93 -2.76
CA GLY A 312 34.91 5.74 -3.33
C GLY A 312 34.62 4.43 -2.57
N ARG A 313 33.61 4.41 -1.70
CA ARG A 313 33.28 3.26 -0.84
C ARG A 313 32.53 2.12 -1.55
N LEU A 314 32.29 2.24 -2.85
CA LEU A 314 31.54 1.29 -3.67
C LEU A 314 32.34 0.79 -4.88
N PRO A 315 33.57 0.25 -4.71
CA PRO A 315 34.29 -0.33 -5.83
C PRO A 315 33.45 -1.45 -6.50
N GLY A 316 33.28 -1.37 -7.82
CA GLY A 316 32.50 -2.34 -8.58
C GLY A 316 30.97 -2.24 -8.42
N ILE A 317 30.46 -1.29 -7.64
CA ILE A 317 29.02 -1.10 -7.42
C ILE A 317 28.59 0.28 -7.91
N ARG A 318 27.46 0.35 -8.60
CA ARG A 318 26.82 1.60 -9.01
C ARG A 318 25.39 1.64 -8.52
N ILE A 319 24.99 2.75 -7.91
CA ILE A 319 23.62 2.96 -7.43
C ILE A 319 22.99 4.07 -8.26
N LEU A 320 21.91 3.74 -8.97
CA LEU A 320 21.14 4.68 -9.77
C LEU A 320 19.71 4.77 -9.23
N THR A 321 19.06 5.91 -9.50
CA THR A 321 17.62 6.04 -9.31
C THR A 321 16.94 6.24 -10.65
N ALA A 322 15.76 5.64 -10.82
CA ALA A 322 15.00 5.69 -12.06
C ALA A 322 13.55 6.07 -11.78
N TRP A 323 12.97 6.91 -12.64
CA TRP A 323 11.53 7.15 -12.69
C TRP A 323 10.98 6.54 -13.97
N LEU A 324 10.16 5.50 -13.83
CA LEU A 324 9.77 4.63 -14.93
C LEU A 324 8.26 4.68 -15.16
N SER A 325 7.85 4.44 -16.40
CA SER A 325 6.45 4.10 -16.69
C SER A 325 6.10 2.75 -16.03
N ASN A 326 4.82 2.48 -15.76
CA ASN A 326 4.41 1.18 -15.18
C ASN A 326 4.88 -0.01 -16.03
N ARG A 327 4.92 0.13 -17.36
CA ARG A 327 5.38 -0.91 -18.28
C ARG A 327 6.90 -1.12 -18.21
N ASP A 328 7.68 -0.04 -18.20
CA ASP A 328 9.14 -0.14 -18.07
C ASP A 328 9.52 -0.64 -16.67
N TYR A 329 8.79 -0.25 -15.62
CA TYR A 329 8.94 -0.78 -14.27
C TYR A 329 8.74 -2.30 -14.24
N ALA A 330 7.60 -2.79 -14.73
CA ALA A 330 7.31 -4.23 -14.77
C ALA A 330 8.36 -5.01 -15.57
N THR A 331 8.82 -4.46 -16.70
CA THR A 331 9.85 -5.11 -17.53
C THR A 331 11.22 -5.09 -16.84
N LEU A 332 11.57 -4.00 -16.15
CA LEU A 332 12.81 -3.91 -15.38
C LEU A 332 12.86 -4.96 -14.27
N LEU A 333 11.76 -5.18 -13.53
CA LEU A 333 11.69 -6.23 -12.51
C LEU A 333 12.01 -7.60 -13.12
N GLY A 334 11.41 -7.95 -14.25
CA GLY A 334 11.67 -9.23 -14.91
C GLY A 334 13.08 -9.35 -15.52
N CYS A 335 13.79 -8.23 -15.70
CA CYS A 335 15.19 -8.23 -16.16
C CYS A 335 16.21 -8.38 -15.02
N ALA A 336 15.82 -8.07 -13.78
CA ALA A 336 16.71 -8.06 -12.63
C ALA A 336 17.06 -9.47 -12.13
N ASP A 337 18.16 -9.55 -11.40
CA ASP A 337 18.65 -10.80 -10.81
C ASP A 337 18.08 -11.00 -9.40
N LEU A 338 17.97 -9.92 -8.62
CA LEU A 338 17.42 -9.96 -7.26
C LEU A 338 16.65 -8.67 -6.93
N GLY A 339 15.44 -8.82 -6.38
CA GLY A 339 14.64 -7.72 -5.83
C GLY A 339 14.94 -7.48 -4.35
N ILE A 340 14.96 -6.22 -3.90
CA ILE A 340 15.15 -5.87 -2.49
C ILE A 340 13.90 -5.19 -1.94
N SER A 341 13.32 -5.78 -0.89
CA SER A 341 12.23 -5.19 -0.12
C SER A 341 12.66 -4.87 1.30
N LEU A 342 12.56 -3.60 1.68
CA LEU A 342 12.88 -3.09 3.02
C LEU A 342 11.65 -2.83 3.88
N HIS A 343 10.46 -3.22 3.40
CA HIS A 343 9.19 -2.98 4.06
C HIS A 343 9.18 -3.56 5.48
N LYS A 344 8.91 -2.70 6.46
CA LYS A 344 8.66 -3.08 7.85
C LYS A 344 7.17 -2.99 8.14
N SER A 345 6.56 -4.12 8.50
CA SER A 345 5.15 -4.18 8.86
C SER A 345 4.89 -3.45 10.19
N SER A 346 4.14 -2.35 10.16
CA SER A 346 3.76 -1.66 11.41
C SER A 346 2.81 -2.48 12.28
N SER A 347 1.98 -3.35 11.68
CA SER A 347 1.08 -4.28 12.39
C SER A 347 1.72 -5.63 12.68
N GLY A 348 2.83 -5.95 12.02
CA GLY A 348 3.45 -7.27 12.02
C GLY A 348 2.76 -8.29 11.10
N VAL A 349 1.62 -7.94 10.49
CA VAL A 349 0.72 -8.87 9.79
C VAL A 349 0.22 -8.37 8.44
N ASP A 350 0.81 -7.30 7.88
CA ASP A 350 0.58 -6.91 6.48
C ASP A 350 1.63 -7.51 5.54
N LEU A 351 1.46 -7.34 4.22
CA LEU A 351 2.41 -7.82 3.22
C LEU A 351 2.90 -6.67 2.32
N PRO A 352 4.17 -6.72 1.87
CA PRO A 352 4.68 -5.75 0.92
C PRO A 352 4.16 -6.01 -0.50
N MET A 353 3.25 -5.17 -0.99
CA MET A 353 2.74 -5.21 -2.37
C MET A 353 3.85 -5.24 -3.43
N LYS A 354 4.96 -4.57 -3.16
CA LYS A 354 6.10 -4.50 -4.11
C LYS A 354 6.74 -5.88 -4.34
N VAL A 355 6.73 -6.77 -3.34
CA VAL A 355 7.22 -8.15 -3.51
C VAL A 355 6.28 -8.96 -4.40
N VAL A 356 4.98 -8.69 -4.31
CA VAL A 356 3.97 -9.32 -5.18
C VAL A 356 4.24 -8.97 -6.65
N ASP A 357 4.54 -7.70 -6.95
CA ASP A 357 4.94 -7.26 -8.30
C ASP A 357 6.22 -7.97 -8.78
N MET A 358 7.22 -8.09 -7.90
CA MET A 358 8.48 -8.77 -8.20
C MET A 358 8.24 -10.25 -8.54
N PHE A 359 7.45 -10.96 -7.75
CA PHE A 359 7.08 -12.36 -8.04
C PHE A 359 6.25 -12.50 -9.32
N GLY A 360 5.32 -11.57 -9.59
CA GLY A 360 4.60 -11.53 -10.86
C GLY A 360 5.53 -11.41 -12.07
N ALA A 361 6.63 -10.67 -11.94
CA ALA A 361 7.68 -10.55 -12.94
C ALA A 361 8.73 -11.68 -12.90
N GLY A 362 8.58 -12.67 -12.01
CA GLY A 362 9.53 -13.77 -11.82
C GLY A 362 10.85 -13.36 -11.15
N LEU A 363 10.89 -12.21 -10.47
CA LEU A 363 12.07 -11.73 -9.74
C LEU A 363 12.07 -12.29 -8.32
N PRO A 364 13.05 -13.14 -7.93
CA PRO A 364 13.20 -13.54 -6.53
C PRO A 364 13.63 -12.34 -5.68
N VAL A 365 13.35 -12.41 -4.38
CA VAL A 365 13.58 -11.28 -3.46
C VAL A 365 14.49 -11.62 -2.29
N ALA A 366 15.28 -10.65 -1.86
CA ALA A 366 15.72 -10.56 -0.48
C ALA A 366 14.83 -9.53 0.21
N ALA A 367 14.20 -9.89 1.33
CA ALA A 367 13.22 -9.05 1.99
C ALA A 367 13.42 -8.99 3.52
N TYR A 368 13.11 -7.85 4.11
CA TYR A 368 13.10 -7.71 5.57
C TYR A 368 12.16 -8.74 6.19
N SER A 369 12.60 -9.51 7.20
CA SER A 369 11.89 -10.71 7.67
C SER A 369 11.34 -10.64 9.10
N ALA A 370 11.63 -9.58 9.87
CA ALA A 370 11.20 -9.48 11.26
C ALA A 370 9.73 -9.03 11.42
N TYR A 371 8.81 -9.82 10.87
CA TYR A 371 7.37 -9.72 11.12
C TYR A 371 6.65 -11.06 10.85
N GLU A 372 5.51 -11.27 11.49
CA GLU A 372 4.81 -12.55 11.56
C GLU A 372 4.38 -13.08 10.18
N SER A 373 3.81 -12.20 9.34
CA SER A 373 3.29 -12.56 8.02
C SER A 373 4.36 -12.75 6.95
N PHE A 374 5.65 -12.50 7.24
CA PHE A 374 6.73 -12.60 6.25
C PHE A 374 6.68 -13.93 5.47
N SER A 375 6.56 -15.01 6.22
CA SER A 375 6.56 -16.37 5.68
C SER A 375 5.33 -16.75 4.86
N GLU A 376 4.29 -15.90 4.81
CA GLU A 376 3.10 -16.14 3.97
C GLU A 376 3.39 -15.85 2.50
N LEU A 377 4.16 -14.78 2.22
CA LEU A 377 4.55 -14.37 0.87
C LEU A 377 5.95 -14.87 0.49
N VAL A 378 6.96 -14.61 1.32
CA VAL A 378 8.35 -15.00 1.05
C VAL A 378 8.65 -16.33 1.74
N LYS A 379 8.95 -17.36 0.94
CA LYS A 379 9.31 -18.71 1.37
C LYS A 379 10.83 -18.87 1.25
N GLU A 380 11.50 -18.91 2.41
CA GLU A 380 12.96 -19.02 2.51
C GLU A 380 13.50 -20.15 1.65
N GLY A 381 14.42 -19.84 0.74
CA GLY A 381 15.08 -20.82 -0.13
C GLY A 381 14.24 -21.32 -1.32
N ASP A 382 12.96 -20.94 -1.42
CA ASP A 382 12.07 -21.30 -2.54
C ASP A 382 11.83 -20.12 -3.49
N ASN A 383 11.38 -18.96 -3.00
CA ASN A 383 11.12 -17.77 -3.83
C ASN A 383 11.90 -16.51 -3.39
N GLY A 384 12.54 -16.56 -2.21
CA GLY A 384 13.36 -15.48 -1.70
C GLY A 384 14.13 -15.83 -0.43
N CYS A 385 14.72 -14.81 0.17
CA CYS A 385 15.53 -14.88 1.40
C CYS A 385 15.12 -13.76 2.38
N GLY A 386 15.12 -14.05 3.67
CA GLY A 386 14.91 -13.09 4.75
C GLY A 386 16.20 -12.44 5.24
N PHE A 387 16.12 -11.16 5.61
CA PHE A 387 17.18 -10.48 6.35
C PHE A 387 16.60 -9.50 7.37
N GLU A 388 17.39 -9.13 8.37
CA GLU A 388 17.03 -8.10 9.36
C GLU A 388 18.10 -7.01 9.46
N THR A 389 19.32 -7.30 9.02
CA THR A 389 20.50 -6.43 9.17
C THR A 389 21.27 -6.29 7.85
N ALA A 390 22.10 -5.24 7.76
CA ALA A 390 22.98 -5.02 6.62
C ALA A 390 23.97 -6.17 6.41
N ALA A 391 24.48 -6.77 7.50
CA ALA A 391 25.39 -7.90 7.45
C ALA A 391 24.73 -9.15 6.84
N GLN A 392 23.51 -9.48 7.25
CA GLN A 392 22.75 -10.59 6.65
C GLN A 392 22.44 -10.35 5.18
N LEU A 393 22.07 -9.12 4.81
CA LEU A 393 21.83 -8.78 3.41
C LEU A 393 23.12 -8.88 2.57
N LYS A 394 24.27 -8.46 3.13
CA LYS A 394 25.58 -8.66 2.53
C LYS A 394 25.87 -10.15 2.33
N ASP A 395 25.60 -11.00 3.32
CA ASP A 395 25.81 -12.45 3.21
C ASP A 395 24.94 -13.08 2.11
N ILE A 396 23.70 -12.59 1.93
CA ILE A 396 22.84 -12.96 0.81
C ILE A 396 23.47 -12.56 -0.52
N PHE A 397 24.01 -11.35 -0.66
CA PHE A 397 24.72 -10.94 -1.88
C PHE A 397 25.94 -11.81 -2.17
N GLN A 398 26.79 -12.06 -1.16
CA GLN A 398 27.96 -12.93 -1.31
C GLN A 398 27.57 -14.34 -1.77
N ARG A 399 26.55 -14.93 -1.13
CA ARG A 399 26.06 -16.25 -1.47
C ARG A 399 25.46 -16.31 -2.87
N LEU A 400 24.47 -15.46 -3.17
CA LEU A 400 23.69 -15.55 -4.42
C LEU A 400 24.45 -15.06 -5.66
N PHE A 401 25.40 -14.14 -5.50
CA PHE A 401 26.16 -13.59 -6.64
C PHE A 401 27.47 -14.32 -6.92
N SER A 402 27.85 -15.29 -6.08
CA SER A 402 28.94 -16.23 -6.35
C SER A 402 28.65 -17.14 -7.55
N LEU A 403 29.69 -17.83 -8.06
CA LEU A 403 29.54 -18.85 -9.10
C LEU A 403 28.66 -20.01 -8.63
N GLN A 404 28.79 -20.41 -7.36
CA GLN A 404 28.03 -21.51 -6.76
C GLN A 404 26.57 -21.11 -6.47
N GLY A 405 26.31 -19.82 -6.27
CA GLY A 405 24.98 -19.26 -6.03
C GLY A 405 24.06 -19.22 -7.25
N GLN A 406 24.57 -19.49 -8.46
CA GLN A 406 23.75 -19.41 -9.69
C GLN A 406 22.59 -20.41 -9.70
N ASP A 407 22.82 -21.63 -9.25
CA ASP A 407 21.79 -22.66 -9.19
C ASP A 407 20.72 -22.32 -8.15
N GLU A 408 21.13 -21.74 -7.03
CA GLU A 408 20.22 -21.24 -6.01
C GLU A 408 19.39 -20.07 -6.55
N LEU A 409 20.01 -19.09 -7.19
CA LEU A 409 19.29 -17.94 -7.77
C LEU A 409 18.28 -18.39 -8.83
N ALA A 410 18.64 -19.38 -9.67
CA ALA A 410 17.74 -19.98 -10.64
C ALA A 410 16.59 -20.74 -9.98
N ARG A 411 16.83 -21.42 -8.84
CA ARG A 411 15.78 -22.05 -8.02
C ARG A 411 14.83 -21.00 -7.46
N LEU A 412 15.36 -19.94 -6.84
CA LEU A 412 14.57 -18.85 -6.30
C LEU A 412 13.69 -18.19 -7.36
N ARG A 413 14.23 -17.96 -8.56
CA ARG A 413 13.46 -17.45 -9.71
C ARG A 413 12.31 -18.37 -10.10
N ARG A 414 12.48 -19.70 -10.09
CA ARG A 414 11.37 -20.64 -10.35
C ARG A 414 10.29 -20.57 -9.27
N GLY A 415 10.65 -20.45 -8.01
CA GLY A 415 9.69 -20.27 -6.92
C GLY A 415 8.95 -18.93 -7.02
N ALA A 416 9.64 -17.85 -7.38
CA ALA A 416 9.02 -16.54 -7.63
C ALA A 416 7.98 -16.60 -8.76
N ILE A 417 8.31 -17.25 -9.89
CA ILE A 417 7.38 -17.46 -11.00
C ILE A 417 6.16 -18.30 -10.55
N LYS A 418 6.39 -19.33 -9.73
CA LYS A 418 5.31 -20.17 -9.21
C LYS A 418 4.38 -19.39 -8.28
N GLU A 419 4.92 -18.63 -7.34
CA GLU A 419 4.14 -17.77 -6.43
C GLU A 419 3.36 -16.70 -7.21
N GLY A 420 3.99 -16.07 -8.19
CA GLY A 420 3.38 -15.04 -9.04
C GLY A 420 2.41 -15.56 -10.11
N SER A 421 2.20 -16.88 -10.22
CA SER A 421 1.36 -17.46 -11.27
C SER A 421 -0.13 -17.21 -11.04
N LEU A 422 -0.59 -17.26 -9.79
CA LEU A 422 -1.95 -16.94 -9.38
C LEU A 422 -2.14 -15.42 -9.42
N ARG A 423 -3.07 -14.94 -10.25
CA ARG A 423 -3.27 -13.50 -10.51
C ARG A 423 -4.37 -12.90 -9.65
N TRP A 424 -4.37 -11.57 -9.55
CA TRP A 424 -5.34 -10.82 -8.75
C TRP A 424 -6.78 -11.15 -9.10
N ASP A 425 -7.15 -11.14 -10.38
CA ASP A 425 -8.53 -11.41 -10.78
C ASP A 425 -8.99 -12.83 -10.41
N GLU A 426 -8.10 -13.82 -10.57
CA GLU A 426 -8.37 -15.21 -10.20
C GLU A 426 -8.55 -15.38 -8.69
N GLU A 427 -7.69 -14.74 -7.90
CA GLU A 427 -7.75 -14.78 -6.43
C GLU A 427 -8.97 -14.03 -5.88
N TRP A 428 -9.25 -12.86 -6.46
CA TRP A 428 -10.42 -12.07 -6.14
C TRP A 428 -11.68 -12.87 -6.41
N ASP A 429 -11.83 -13.45 -7.60
CA ASP A 429 -13.00 -14.26 -7.95
C ASP A 429 -13.14 -15.49 -7.04
N ARG A 430 -12.02 -16.15 -6.70
CA ARG A 430 -12.00 -17.32 -5.81
C ARG A 430 -12.58 -17.01 -4.43
N VAL A 431 -12.26 -15.85 -3.86
CA VAL A 431 -12.68 -15.47 -2.50
C VAL A 431 -14.01 -14.71 -2.51
N MET A 432 -14.14 -13.71 -3.38
CA MET A 432 -15.25 -12.75 -3.34
C MET A 432 -16.55 -13.31 -3.90
N THR A 433 -16.51 -14.16 -4.93
CA THR A 433 -17.74 -14.65 -5.60
C THR A 433 -18.74 -15.25 -4.61
N GLY A 434 -18.27 -16.09 -3.68
CA GLY A 434 -19.11 -16.68 -2.65
C GLY A 434 -19.60 -15.68 -1.58
N ILE A 435 -18.78 -14.68 -1.24
CA ILE A 435 -19.11 -13.65 -0.25
C ILE A 435 -20.25 -12.76 -0.74
N ILE A 436 -20.15 -12.28 -1.99
CA ILE A 436 -21.14 -11.35 -2.55
C ILE A 436 -22.30 -12.06 -3.26
N GLY A 437 -22.32 -13.39 -3.27
CA GLY A 437 -23.42 -14.20 -3.79
C GLY A 437 -23.51 -14.22 -5.31
N LEU A 438 -22.37 -14.09 -6.01
CA LEU A 438 -22.28 -14.14 -7.47
C LEU A 438 -22.03 -15.56 -8.02
N ASN A 439 -22.33 -16.61 -7.24
CA ASN A 439 -22.19 -17.98 -7.71
C ASN A 439 -22.87 -18.11 -9.08
N ARG A 440 -22.06 -18.32 -10.12
CA ARG A 440 -22.58 -18.68 -11.44
C ARG A 440 -23.33 -19.99 -11.25
N GLU A 441 -24.65 -19.95 -11.45
CA GLU A 441 -25.38 -21.17 -11.78
C GLU A 441 -24.64 -21.78 -12.99
N SER A 442 -24.00 -22.93 -12.74
CA SER A 442 -23.21 -23.69 -13.70
C SER A 442 -24.09 -24.36 -14.73
#